data_AF-A0A6G2Q490-F1
#
_entry.id   AF-A0A6G2Q490-F1
#
_cell.length_a   1.000
_cell.length_b   1.000
_cell.length_c   1.000
_cell.angle_alpha   90.00
_cell.angle_beta   90.00
_cell.angle_gamma   90.00
#
_symmetry.space_group_name_H-M   'P 1'
#
loop_
_entity.id
_entity.type
_entity.pdbx_description
1 polymer ?
#
loop_
_entity_poly.entity_id
_entity_poly.type
_entity_poly.pdbx_seq_one_letter_code
_entity_poly.pdbx_strand_id
1 'polypeptide(L)'
;LSGTPVTAVVHTAGVLDDGVLPALTPERLDTVLRPKVDAVLNLHELAGDVSAFMVFSSLAGTLGTPGQANYAAANAYLDAFAGYRRAQGLPAVSLPWGLWQRTGAMTEDLGGADRGRLARGGVLPLADEDGLELLDAALALNEPVVVPARLDLAALRNATAPVPPLLKALVGGRPRRTDRASAVPLAQRIAGLPE
;
A
#
# COMPACT_ATOMS: atom_id res chain seq x y z
N LEU A 1 13.93 -12.94 -24.14
CA LEU A 1 14.82 -11.83 -23.72
C LEU A 1 16.31 -12.13 -23.97
N SER A 2 16.69 -13.18 -24.73
CA SER A 2 18.11 -13.47 -24.97
C SER A 2 18.79 -12.31 -25.71
N GLY A 3 19.75 -11.67 -25.04
CA GLY A 3 20.57 -10.59 -25.59
C GLY A 3 20.13 -9.16 -25.27
N THR A 4 19.01 -8.95 -24.57
CA THR A 4 18.57 -7.61 -24.15
C THR A 4 18.74 -7.45 -22.63
N PRO A 5 19.63 -6.56 -22.15
CA PRO A 5 19.77 -6.30 -20.74
C PRO A 5 18.48 -5.69 -20.17
N VAL A 6 18.04 -6.17 -19.01
CA VAL A 6 16.92 -5.60 -18.27
C VAL A 6 17.40 -4.31 -17.60
N THR A 7 16.76 -3.18 -17.91
CA THR A 7 17.14 -1.86 -17.37
C THR A 7 16.22 -1.36 -16.28
N ALA A 8 15.01 -1.92 -16.16
CA ALA A 8 14.00 -1.56 -15.19
C ALA A 8 13.10 -2.77 -14.87
N VAL A 9 12.58 -2.79 -13.64
CA VAL A 9 11.56 -3.74 -13.19
C VAL A 9 10.29 -2.98 -12.84
N VAL A 10 9.16 -3.41 -13.39
CA VAL A 10 7.81 -2.97 -12.97
C VAL A 10 7.02 -4.22 -12.60
N HIS A 11 6.82 -4.43 -11.31
CA HIS A 11 6.15 -5.60 -10.78
C HIS A 11 4.68 -5.31 -10.51
N THR A 12 3.80 -5.85 -11.35
CA THR A 12 2.34 -5.69 -11.25
C THR A 12 1.62 -7.01 -10.95
N ALA A 13 2.35 -8.10 -10.72
CA ALA A 13 1.76 -9.40 -10.48
C ALA A 13 1.06 -9.44 -9.10
N GLY A 14 -0.05 -10.15 -9.05
CA GLY A 14 -0.85 -10.30 -7.85
C GLY A 14 -2.09 -11.12 -8.14
N VAL A 15 -2.64 -11.68 -7.06
CA VAL A 15 -3.95 -12.35 -7.06
C VAL A 15 -4.69 -11.97 -5.78
N LEU A 16 -5.99 -12.21 -5.76
CA LEU A 16 -6.84 -12.06 -4.57
C LEU A 16 -7.32 -13.44 -4.11
N ASP A 17 -7.49 -13.58 -2.80
CA ASP A 17 -8.20 -14.71 -2.20
C ASP A 17 -8.82 -14.21 -0.89
N ASP A 18 -9.94 -13.50 -1.05
CA ASP A 18 -10.57 -12.76 0.03
C ASP A 18 -11.19 -13.70 1.07
N GLY A 19 -11.02 -13.33 2.34
CA GLY A 19 -11.53 -14.05 3.49
C GLY A 19 -11.44 -13.21 4.75
N VAL A 20 -12.48 -13.30 5.59
CA VAL A 20 -12.39 -12.76 6.96
C VAL A 20 -11.24 -13.44 7.70
N LEU A 21 -10.61 -12.72 8.64
CA LEU A 21 -9.41 -13.20 9.33
C LEU A 21 -9.53 -14.63 9.90
N PRO A 22 -10.65 -15.05 10.53
CA PRO A 22 -10.81 -16.43 11.04
C PRO A 22 -10.91 -17.51 9.96
N ALA A 23 -11.19 -17.14 8.70
CA ALA A 23 -11.32 -18.07 7.58
C ALA A 23 -10.01 -18.19 6.77
N LEU A 24 -8.96 -17.45 7.13
CA LEU A 24 -7.67 -17.57 6.45
C LEU A 24 -6.97 -18.88 6.83
N THR A 25 -6.43 -19.56 5.83
CA THR A 25 -5.58 -20.74 5.98
C THR A 25 -4.19 -20.44 5.41
N PRO A 26 -3.15 -21.20 5.79
CA PRO A 26 -1.81 -21.05 5.22
C PRO A 26 -1.80 -21.03 3.69
N GLU A 27 -2.64 -21.83 3.03
CA GLU A 27 -2.74 -21.93 1.57
C GLU A 27 -3.33 -20.67 0.95
N ARG A 28 -4.35 -20.06 1.59
CA ARG A 28 -4.93 -18.77 1.17
C ARG A 28 -3.95 -17.61 1.36
N LEU A 29 -3.11 -17.70 2.39
CA LEU A 29 -2.01 -16.75 2.60
C LEU A 29 -0.95 -16.91 1.50
N ASP A 30 -0.46 -18.13 1.28
CA ASP A 30 0.58 -18.45 0.28
C ASP A 30 0.15 -18.03 -1.13
N THR A 31 -1.10 -18.32 -1.50
CA THR A 31 -1.68 -17.95 -2.80
C THR A 31 -1.52 -16.46 -3.09
N VAL A 32 -1.74 -15.60 -2.10
CA VAL A 32 -1.68 -14.13 -2.26
C VAL A 32 -0.27 -13.57 -2.05
N LEU A 33 0.50 -14.14 -1.11
CA LEU A 33 1.86 -13.72 -0.82
C LEU A 33 2.81 -14.06 -1.95
N ARG A 34 2.77 -15.28 -2.48
CA ARG A 34 3.72 -15.80 -3.47
C ARG A 34 3.92 -14.91 -4.71
N PRO A 35 2.88 -14.45 -5.42
CA PRO A 35 3.07 -13.61 -6.61
C PRO A 35 3.55 -12.19 -6.27
N LYS A 36 3.59 -11.80 -4.99
CA LYS A 36 4.06 -10.47 -4.54
C LYS A 36 5.38 -10.57 -3.80
N VAL A 37 5.41 -11.23 -2.65
CA VAL A 37 6.55 -11.35 -1.74
C VAL A 37 7.68 -12.17 -2.36
N ASP A 38 7.43 -13.44 -2.67
CA ASP A 38 8.46 -14.31 -3.24
C ASP A 38 8.93 -13.76 -4.59
N ALA A 39 7.99 -13.20 -5.38
CA ALA A 39 8.31 -12.59 -6.65
C ALA A 39 9.28 -11.41 -6.50
N VAL A 40 9.08 -10.48 -5.56
CA VAL A 40 10.01 -9.34 -5.41
C VAL A 40 11.35 -9.74 -4.79
N LEU A 41 11.38 -10.78 -3.95
CA LEU A 41 12.63 -11.37 -3.48
C LEU A 41 13.42 -11.97 -4.65
N ASN A 42 12.77 -12.78 -5.49
CA ASN A 42 13.40 -13.34 -6.68
C ASN A 42 13.86 -12.24 -7.65
N LEU A 43 13.03 -11.22 -7.89
CA LEU A 43 13.41 -10.08 -8.74
C LEU A 43 14.57 -9.29 -8.15
N HIS A 44 14.65 -9.14 -6.83
CA HIS A 44 15.77 -8.47 -6.18
C HIS A 44 17.10 -9.18 -6.41
N GLU A 45 17.10 -10.50 -6.34
CA GLU A 45 18.27 -11.34 -6.57
C GLU A 45 18.66 -11.40 -8.04
N LEU A 46 17.68 -11.44 -8.94
CA LEU A 46 17.89 -11.75 -10.36
C LEU A 46 17.94 -10.54 -11.30
N ALA A 47 17.39 -9.38 -10.91
CA ALA A 47 17.28 -8.23 -11.82
C ALA A 47 18.63 -7.59 -12.16
N GLY A 48 19.68 -7.84 -11.37
CA GLY A 48 20.98 -7.19 -11.54
C GLY A 48 20.92 -5.69 -11.27
N ASP A 49 21.78 -4.93 -11.95
CA ASP A 49 21.82 -3.47 -11.83
C ASP A 49 20.76 -2.83 -12.74
N VAL A 50 19.64 -2.44 -12.13
CA VAL A 50 18.53 -1.79 -12.81
C VAL A 50 18.43 -0.34 -12.38
N SER A 51 18.10 0.53 -13.34
CA SER A 51 17.87 1.96 -13.08
C SER A 51 16.58 2.25 -12.31
N ALA A 52 15.62 1.33 -12.34
CA ALA A 52 14.34 1.46 -11.64
C ALA A 52 13.82 0.10 -11.16
N PHE A 53 13.21 0.09 -9.97
CA PHE A 53 12.52 -1.08 -9.41
C PHE A 53 11.19 -0.63 -8.81
N MET A 54 10.10 -0.84 -9.53
CA MET A 54 8.78 -0.38 -9.15
C MET A 54 7.91 -1.57 -8.78
N VAL A 55 7.19 -1.46 -7.67
CA VAL A 55 6.23 -2.48 -7.22
C VAL A 55 4.84 -1.87 -7.07
N PHE A 56 3.84 -2.52 -7.65
CA PHE A 56 2.44 -2.12 -7.50
C PHE A 56 1.88 -2.74 -6.23
N SER A 57 1.69 -1.88 -5.24
CA SER A 57 1.04 -2.18 -3.98
C SER A 57 -0.43 -1.74 -4.05
N SER A 58 -1.12 -1.74 -2.91
CA SER A 58 -2.51 -1.31 -2.81
C SER A 58 -2.75 -0.51 -1.55
N LEU A 59 -3.64 0.48 -1.64
CA LEU A 59 -4.16 1.21 -0.49
C LEU A 59 -4.76 0.28 0.58
N ALA A 60 -5.17 -0.94 0.22
CA ALA A 60 -5.59 -1.97 1.17
C ALA A 60 -4.50 -2.32 2.21
N GLY A 61 -3.22 -2.27 1.84
CA GLY A 61 -2.08 -2.43 2.77
C GLY A 61 -1.89 -1.25 3.74
N THR A 62 -2.36 -0.05 3.34
CA THR A 62 -2.20 1.18 4.12
C THR A 62 -3.41 1.46 5.04
N LEU A 63 -4.62 1.37 4.50
CA LEU A 63 -5.86 1.70 5.22
C LEU A 63 -6.57 0.45 5.77
N GLY A 64 -6.15 -0.74 5.35
CA GLY A 64 -6.88 -1.98 5.57
C GLY A 64 -8.09 -2.10 4.66
N THR A 65 -8.51 -3.32 4.38
CA THR A 65 -9.80 -3.61 3.72
C THR A 65 -10.40 -4.86 4.37
N PRO A 66 -11.65 -4.79 4.88
CA PRO A 66 -12.29 -5.95 5.49
C PRO A 66 -12.33 -7.14 4.53
N GLY A 67 -11.92 -8.32 5.01
CA GLY A 67 -11.83 -9.52 4.19
C GLY A 67 -10.54 -9.67 3.38
N GLN A 68 -9.59 -8.73 3.49
CA GLN A 68 -8.37 -8.74 2.67
C GLN A 68 -7.10 -8.74 3.52
N ALA A 69 -7.07 -9.45 4.66
CA ALA A 69 -5.91 -9.37 5.56
C ALA A 69 -4.63 -9.98 4.96
N ASN A 70 -4.73 -11.07 4.19
CA ASN A 70 -3.62 -11.65 3.41
C ASN A 70 -3.12 -10.68 2.33
N TYR A 71 -4.02 -10.05 1.57
CA TYR A 71 -3.67 -9.08 0.54
C TYR A 71 -3.07 -7.80 1.12
N ALA A 72 -3.63 -7.29 2.22
CA ALA A 72 -3.07 -6.15 2.94
C ALA A 72 -1.66 -6.46 3.46
N ALA A 73 -1.42 -7.65 4.01
CA ALA A 73 -0.10 -8.08 4.46
C ALA A 73 0.92 -8.14 3.31
N ALA A 74 0.52 -8.73 2.17
CA ALA A 74 1.39 -8.81 0.99
C ALA A 74 1.76 -7.41 0.46
N ASN A 75 0.81 -6.48 0.39
CA ASN A 75 1.08 -5.12 -0.07
C ASN A 75 1.90 -4.29 0.95
N ALA A 76 1.64 -4.44 2.24
CA ALA A 76 2.47 -3.81 3.28
C ALA A 76 3.92 -4.33 3.25
N TYR A 77 4.13 -5.61 2.91
CA TYR A 77 5.47 -6.14 2.66
C TYR A 77 6.15 -5.42 1.49
N LEU A 78 5.45 -5.22 0.36
CA LEU A 78 6.01 -4.49 -0.79
C LEU A 78 6.43 -3.06 -0.42
N ASP A 79 5.63 -2.38 0.38
CA ASP A 79 5.93 -1.02 0.86
C ASP A 79 7.19 -0.99 1.73
N ALA A 80 7.31 -1.93 2.67
CA ALA A 80 8.49 -2.08 3.50
C ALA A 80 9.72 -2.50 2.67
N PHE A 81 9.53 -3.37 1.67
CA PHE A 81 10.58 -3.86 0.79
C PHE A 81 11.20 -2.74 -0.05
N ALA A 82 10.39 -1.79 -0.54
CA ALA A 82 10.90 -0.62 -1.24
C ALA A 82 11.81 0.24 -0.33
N GLY A 83 11.41 0.44 0.93
CA GLY A 83 12.24 1.09 1.94
C GLY A 83 13.55 0.33 2.20
N TYR A 84 13.47 -1.00 2.31
CA TYR A 84 14.64 -1.87 2.49
C TYR A 84 15.64 -1.79 1.33
N ARG A 85 15.19 -1.85 0.06
CA ARG A 85 16.07 -1.66 -1.10
C ARG A 85 16.74 -0.29 -1.10
N ARG A 86 15.98 0.77 -0.80
CA ARG A 86 16.50 2.15 -0.74
C ARG A 86 17.55 2.32 0.36
N ALA A 87 17.36 1.68 1.52
CA ALA A 87 18.36 1.69 2.59
C ALA A 87 19.69 1.02 2.18
N GLN A 88 19.68 0.15 1.18
CA GLN A 88 20.87 -0.46 0.59
C GLN A 88 21.44 0.32 -0.60
N GLY A 89 20.93 1.53 -0.88
CA GLY A 89 21.35 2.34 -2.02
C GLY A 89 20.81 1.85 -3.37
N LEU A 90 19.89 0.88 -3.39
CA LEU A 90 19.27 0.38 -4.60
C LEU A 90 17.99 1.16 -4.93
N PRO A 91 17.69 1.41 -6.22
CA PRO A 91 16.44 2.06 -6.58
C PRO A 91 15.27 1.16 -6.20
N ALA A 92 14.23 1.76 -5.62
CA ALA A 92 12.93 1.15 -5.42
C ALA A 92 11.85 2.20 -5.16
N VAL A 93 10.64 1.94 -5.65
CA VAL A 93 9.42 2.67 -5.31
C VAL A 93 8.24 1.71 -5.20
N SER A 94 7.49 1.78 -4.10
CA SER A 94 6.19 1.13 -3.95
C SER A 94 5.08 2.14 -4.19
N LEU A 95 4.05 1.71 -4.92
CA LEU A 95 2.88 2.52 -5.22
C LEU A 95 1.63 1.85 -4.64
N PRO A 96 1.19 2.19 -3.41
CA PRO A 96 -0.08 1.74 -2.86
C PRO A 96 -1.24 2.40 -3.60
N TRP A 97 -1.64 1.81 -4.72
CA TRP A 97 -2.66 2.38 -5.59
C TRP A 97 -4.03 2.47 -4.91
N GLY A 98 -4.71 3.59 -5.15
CA GLY A 98 -6.15 3.69 -5.01
C GLY A 98 -6.91 2.83 -6.03
N LEU A 99 -8.23 2.97 -6.06
CA LEU A 99 -9.09 2.19 -6.95
C LEU A 99 -8.95 2.67 -8.39
N TRP A 100 -8.61 1.79 -9.33
CA TRP A 100 -8.71 2.08 -10.77
C TRP A 100 -10.15 1.85 -11.25
N GLN A 101 -10.62 2.69 -12.19
CA GLN A 101 -11.94 2.57 -12.83
C GLN A 101 -12.02 1.33 -13.69
N ARG A 102 -10.97 1.09 -14.47
CA ARG A 102 -10.84 -0.06 -15.35
C ARG A 102 -10.83 -1.35 -14.54
N THR A 103 -11.70 -2.27 -14.91
CA THR A 103 -11.70 -3.63 -14.38
C THR A 103 -10.70 -4.49 -15.17
N GLY A 104 -9.67 -5.00 -14.52
CA GLY A 104 -8.89 -6.16 -14.95
C GLY A 104 -9.25 -7.42 -14.15
N ALA A 105 -8.57 -8.54 -14.42
CA ALA A 105 -8.86 -9.86 -13.82
C ALA A 105 -8.94 -9.87 -12.29
N MET A 106 -8.11 -9.08 -11.58
CA MET A 106 -8.17 -8.97 -10.11
C MET A 106 -9.35 -8.13 -9.59
N THR A 107 -9.90 -7.26 -10.43
CA THR A 107 -10.94 -6.29 -10.04
C THR A 107 -12.31 -6.62 -10.66
N GLU A 108 -12.36 -7.69 -11.45
CA GLU A 108 -13.58 -8.17 -12.12
C GLU A 108 -14.57 -8.73 -11.10
N ASP A 109 -14.06 -9.39 -10.05
CA ASP A 109 -14.84 -9.93 -8.94
C ASP A 109 -15.05 -8.93 -7.78
N LEU A 110 -14.57 -7.68 -7.88
CA LEU A 110 -14.92 -6.63 -6.91
C LEU A 110 -16.42 -6.32 -7.06
N GLY A 111 -17.24 -7.03 -6.28
CA GLY A 111 -18.68 -6.86 -6.25
C GLY A 111 -19.07 -5.42 -5.89
N GLY A 112 -20.30 -5.03 -6.25
CA GLY A 112 -20.79 -3.65 -6.01
C GLY A 112 -20.70 -3.20 -4.55
N ALA A 113 -20.67 -4.13 -3.58
CA ALA A 113 -20.48 -3.85 -2.17
C ALA A 113 -19.09 -3.28 -1.82
N ASP A 114 -18.02 -3.74 -2.50
CA ASP A 114 -16.65 -3.28 -2.24
C ASP A 114 -16.36 -1.93 -2.87
N ARG A 115 -16.87 -1.70 -4.08
CA ARG A 115 -16.91 -0.36 -4.71
C ARG A 115 -17.68 0.65 -3.85
N GLY A 116 -18.85 0.26 -3.34
CA GLY A 116 -19.65 1.12 -2.46
C GLY A 116 -18.99 1.40 -1.10
N ARG A 117 -18.16 0.48 -0.58
CA ARG A 117 -17.40 0.68 0.66
C ARG A 117 -16.23 1.64 0.45
N LEU A 118 -15.46 1.48 -0.62
CA LEU A 118 -14.33 2.38 -0.95
C LEU A 118 -14.82 3.82 -1.21
N ALA A 119 -15.94 3.97 -1.92
CA ALA A 119 -16.57 5.27 -2.13
C ALA A 119 -17.00 5.93 -0.81
N ARG A 120 -17.59 5.16 0.13
CA ARG A 120 -17.91 5.65 1.49
C ARG A 120 -16.66 5.97 2.32
N GLY A 121 -15.53 5.32 2.03
CA GLY A 121 -14.22 5.61 2.60
C GLY A 121 -13.51 6.80 1.97
N GLY A 122 -14.16 7.53 1.05
CA GLY A 122 -13.63 8.72 0.41
C GLY A 122 -12.59 8.44 -0.67
N VAL A 123 -12.46 7.21 -1.15
CA VAL A 123 -11.57 6.84 -2.26
C VAL A 123 -12.40 6.75 -3.54
N LEU A 124 -12.06 7.57 -4.52
CA LEU A 124 -12.74 7.63 -5.80
C LEU A 124 -12.00 6.77 -6.84
N PRO A 125 -12.73 6.14 -7.78
CA PRO A 125 -12.13 5.47 -8.93
C PRO A 125 -11.29 6.42 -9.80
N LEU A 126 -10.06 6.03 -10.12
CA LEU A 126 -9.13 6.70 -11.04
C LEU A 126 -9.37 6.27 -12.49
N ALA A 127 -9.52 7.23 -13.40
CA ALA A 127 -9.45 6.93 -14.83
C ALA A 127 -8.03 6.46 -15.21
N ASP A 128 -7.87 5.78 -16.35
CA ASP A 128 -6.54 5.29 -16.77
C ASP A 128 -5.57 6.45 -16.98
N GLU A 129 -6.05 7.57 -17.54
CA GLU A 129 -5.29 8.79 -17.77
C GLU A 129 -4.85 9.44 -16.45
N ASP A 130 -5.77 9.63 -15.50
CA ASP A 130 -5.48 10.14 -14.15
C ASP A 130 -4.44 9.25 -13.44
N GLY A 131 -4.55 7.92 -13.60
CA GLY A 131 -3.64 6.96 -12.99
C GLY A 131 -2.22 7.06 -13.55
N LEU A 132 -2.07 7.25 -14.86
CA LEU A 132 -0.77 7.46 -15.50
C LEU A 132 -0.14 8.82 -15.14
N GLU A 133 -0.94 9.88 -15.04
CA GLU A 133 -0.45 11.18 -14.55
C GLU A 133 0.05 11.08 -13.10
N LEU A 134 -0.65 10.33 -12.23
CA LEU A 134 -0.21 10.07 -10.86
C LEU A 134 1.05 9.19 -10.80
N LEU A 135 1.23 8.26 -11.75
CA LEU A 135 2.46 7.47 -11.85
C LEU A 135 3.67 8.40 -12.10
N ASP A 136 3.56 9.28 -13.10
CA ASP A 136 4.62 10.24 -13.43
C ASP A 136 4.92 11.16 -12.25
N ALA A 137 3.87 11.68 -11.59
CA ALA A 137 4.01 12.50 -10.40
C ALA A 137 4.69 11.75 -9.24
N ALA A 138 4.33 10.48 -9.01
CA ALA A 138 4.92 9.67 -7.94
C ALA A 138 6.41 9.41 -8.18
N LEU A 139 6.82 9.16 -9.42
CA LEU A 139 8.21 8.96 -9.80
C LEU A 139 9.07 10.21 -9.58
N ALA A 140 8.48 11.40 -9.72
CA ALA A 140 9.17 12.67 -9.50
C ALA A 140 9.45 12.99 -8.02
N LEU A 141 8.73 12.37 -7.08
CA LEU A 141 8.86 12.66 -5.63
C LEU A 141 10.10 12.01 -4.99
N ASN A 142 10.69 10.99 -5.63
CA ASN A 142 11.87 10.26 -5.14
C ASN A 142 11.71 9.69 -3.70
N GLU A 143 10.48 9.35 -3.32
CA GLU A 143 10.16 8.69 -2.05
C GLU A 143 10.04 7.17 -2.26
N PRO A 144 10.42 6.33 -1.26
CA PRO A 144 10.33 4.88 -1.38
C PRO A 144 8.89 4.36 -1.47
N VAL A 145 7.92 5.10 -0.91
CA VAL A 145 6.50 4.74 -0.91
C VAL A 145 5.68 5.99 -1.18
N VAL A 146 4.89 5.98 -2.25
CA VAL A 146 4.00 7.09 -2.63
C VAL A 146 2.62 6.52 -2.90
N VAL A 147 1.58 7.12 -2.32
CA VAL A 147 0.18 6.68 -2.47
C VAL A 147 -0.50 7.45 -3.61
N PRO A 148 -0.62 6.90 -4.82
CA PRO A 148 -1.43 7.48 -5.88
C PRO A 148 -2.90 7.09 -5.72
N ALA A 149 -3.70 8.02 -5.17
CA ALA A 149 -5.12 7.82 -4.96
C ALA A 149 -5.91 9.13 -5.15
N ARG A 150 -7.10 9.01 -5.73
CA ARG A 150 -8.06 10.12 -5.80
C ARG A 150 -8.95 10.08 -4.55
N LEU A 151 -8.87 11.14 -3.73
CA LEU A 151 -9.62 11.24 -2.50
C LEU A 151 -10.72 12.30 -2.60
N ASP A 152 -11.93 11.96 -2.17
CA ASP A 152 -13.00 12.93 -1.95
C ASP A 152 -12.90 13.53 -0.54
N LEU A 153 -11.97 14.48 -0.40
CA LEU A 153 -11.74 15.15 0.88
C LEU A 153 -12.95 15.95 1.35
N ALA A 154 -13.83 16.38 0.45
CA ALA A 154 -15.05 17.12 0.81
C ALA A 154 -16.10 16.17 1.38
N ALA A 155 -16.33 15.03 0.74
CA ALA A 155 -17.22 13.99 1.27
C ALA A 155 -16.71 13.47 2.62
N LEU A 156 -15.40 13.24 2.77
CA LEU A 156 -14.82 12.81 4.05
C LEU A 156 -15.03 13.84 5.18
N ARG A 157 -14.92 15.14 4.87
CA ARG A 157 -15.17 16.22 5.85
C ARG A 157 -16.63 16.27 6.30
N ASN A 158 -17.55 15.97 5.38
CA ASN A 158 -18.99 16.08 5.61
C ASN A 158 -19.66 14.76 6.00
N ALA A 159 -18.89 13.66 6.06
CA ALA A 159 -19.41 12.35 6.41
C ALA A 159 -19.88 12.29 7.86
N THR A 160 -20.99 11.60 8.10
CA THR A 160 -21.48 11.28 9.45
C THR A 160 -20.66 10.16 10.10
N ALA A 161 -20.02 9.32 9.29
CA ALA A 161 -19.11 8.28 9.75
C ALA A 161 -17.75 8.88 10.17
N PRO A 162 -17.07 8.29 11.17
CA PRO A 162 -15.75 8.76 11.59
C PRO A 162 -14.73 8.69 10.44
N VAL A 163 -13.99 9.79 10.22
CA VAL A 163 -12.87 9.82 9.26
C VAL A 163 -11.76 8.87 9.73
N PRO A 164 -11.24 7.98 8.86
CA PRO A 164 -10.11 7.12 9.18
C PRO A 164 -8.93 7.92 9.77
N PRO A 165 -8.27 7.45 10.86
CA PRO A 165 -7.20 8.20 11.52
C PRO A 165 -6.10 8.70 10.58
N LEU A 166 -5.71 7.88 9.59
CA LEU A 166 -4.68 8.22 8.59
C LEU A 166 -5.10 9.37 7.65
N LEU A 167 -6.40 9.61 7.46
CA LEU A 167 -6.92 10.67 6.58
C LEU A 167 -7.29 11.95 7.34
N LYS A 168 -7.26 11.95 8.68
CA LYS A 168 -7.67 13.11 9.51
C LYS A 168 -6.89 14.38 9.21
N ALA A 169 -5.59 14.26 8.93
CA ALA A 169 -4.76 15.42 8.61
C ALA A 169 -5.15 16.06 7.25
N LEU A 170 -5.62 15.25 6.29
CA LEU A 170 -6.00 15.70 4.95
C LEU A 170 -7.36 16.42 4.93
N VAL A 171 -8.23 16.13 5.89
CA VAL A 171 -9.56 16.76 6.01
C VAL A 171 -9.55 18.04 6.86
N GLY A 172 -8.36 18.56 7.22
CA GLY A 172 -8.24 19.79 8.01
C GLY A 172 -8.26 19.60 9.52
N GLY A 173 -8.09 18.36 10.02
CA GLY A 173 -7.80 18.11 11.42
C GLY A 173 -6.40 18.64 11.74
N ARG A 174 -6.32 19.84 12.32
CA ARG A 174 -5.08 20.43 12.84
C ARG A 174 -4.32 19.33 13.60
N PRO A 175 -3.07 18.99 13.27
CA PRO A 175 -2.34 17.99 14.04
C PRO A 175 -2.37 18.45 15.48
N ARG A 176 -2.99 17.65 16.35
CA ARG A 176 -2.95 17.92 17.78
C ARG A 176 -1.46 17.85 18.11
N ARG A 177 -0.84 19.01 18.29
CA ARG A 177 0.51 19.12 18.85
C ARG A 177 0.42 18.27 20.11
N THR A 178 1.04 17.10 20.09
CA THR A 178 1.30 16.40 21.33
C THR A 178 2.22 17.35 22.05
N ASP A 179 1.67 18.10 23.01
CA ASP A 179 2.52 18.78 23.96
C ASP A 179 3.46 17.71 24.47
N ARG A 180 4.76 18.00 24.39
CA ARG A 180 5.84 17.25 25.01
C ARG A 180 5.70 17.39 26.53
N ALA A 181 4.52 17.07 27.07
CA ALA A 181 4.27 16.95 28.49
C ALA A 181 4.87 15.61 28.92
N SER A 182 6.16 15.66 29.29
CA SER A 182 6.80 14.76 30.25
C SER A 182 6.38 13.28 30.19
N ALA A 183 6.49 12.65 29.03
CA ALA A 183 6.42 11.20 28.95
C ALA A 183 7.80 10.65 29.35
N VAL A 184 7.88 10.00 30.51
CA VAL A 184 9.04 9.21 30.93
C VAL A 184 9.34 8.20 29.80
N PRO A 185 10.57 8.17 29.25
CA PRO A 185 10.95 7.24 28.19
C PRO A 185 10.54 5.81 28.51
N LEU A 186 10.02 5.08 27.52
CA LEU A 186 9.56 3.69 27.68
C LEU A 186 10.63 2.79 28.31
N ALA A 187 11.90 3.04 27.99
CA ALA A 187 13.05 2.37 28.59
C ALA A 187 13.10 2.52 30.13
N GLN A 188 12.78 3.70 30.68
CA GLN A 188 12.71 3.93 32.12
C GLN A 188 11.48 3.30 32.76
N ARG A 189 10.37 3.16 32.01
CA ARG A 189 9.18 2.44 32.49
C ARG A 189 9.42 0.93 32.59
N ILE A 190 10.16 0.36 31.65
CA ILE A 190 10.52 -1.06 31.64
C ILE A 190 11.52 -1.36 32.76
N ALA A 191 12.49 -0.48 32.99
CA ALA A 191 13.47 -0.63 34.06
C ALA A 191 12.90 -0.52 35.49
N GLY A 192 11.69 0.02 35.64
CA GLY A 192 11.04 0.23 36.95
C GLY A 192 9.98 -0.81 37.33
N LEU A 193 9.81 -1.88 36.53
CA LEU A 193 8.88 -2.95 36.89
C LEU A 193 9.57 -3.91 37.89
N PRO A 194 8.90 -4.29 38.99
CA PRO A 194 9.39 -5.37 39.85
C PRO A 194 9.37 -6.70 39.07
N GLU A 195 10.36 -7.56 39.34
CA GLU A 195 10.42 -8.93 38.81
C GLU A 195 9.20 -9.78 39.22
#